data_AF-A0A2V5LN06-F1
#
_entry.id   AF-A0A2V5LN06-F1
#
_cell.length_a   1.000
_cell.length_b   1.000
_cell.length_c   1.000
_cell.angle_alpha   90.00
_cell.angle_beta   90.00
_cell.angle_gamma   90.00
#
_symmetry.space_group_name_H-M   'P 1'
#
loop_
_entity.id
_entity.type
_entity.pdbx_description
1 polymer ?
#
loop_
_entity_poly.entity_id
_entity_poly.type
_entity_poly.pdbx_seq_one_letter_code
_entity_poly.pdbx_strand_id
1 'polypeptide(L)'
;MWRSFAALFLLVSPLWAQENSTAYEALRVVGSQLGRGALNHIVTITGRRGNPQPEKWKIVLEDPQSGGARELQIADGKIDSEDRPDDSTVGSAEGATIKIGRLNLDSSGAFAVASHTAEAS
;
A
#
# COMPACT_ATOMS: atom_id res chain seq x y z
N MET A 1 -2.79 39.08 40.98
CA MET A 1 -1.44 38.68 40.54
C MET A 1 -1.55 37.36 39.77
N TRP A 2 -1.78 37.45 38.46
CA TRP A 2 -1.92 36.32 37.54
C TRP A 2 -0.53 35.90 37.07
N ARG A 3 0.17 35.06 37.84
CA ARG A 3 1.52 34.58 37.44
C ARG A 3 1.68 33.11 37.78
N SER A 4 0.70 32.28 37.40
CA SER A 4 0.75 30.84 37.70
C SER A 4 0.03 29.98 36.66
N PHE A 5 0.09 30.27 35.35
CA PHE A 5 -0.52 29.35 34.36
C PHE A 5 0.14 29.35 32.96
N ALA A 6 1.40 29.77 32.83
CA ALA A 6 2.04 29.93 31.51
C ALA A 6 3.21 28.96 31.25
N ALA A 7 3.28 27.81 31.92
CA ALA A 7 4.43 26.90 31.79
C ALA A 7 4.05 25.43 31.56
N LEU A 8 2.90 25.16 30.94
CA LEU A 8 2.50 23.79 30.64
C LEU A 8 1.73 23.72 29.32
N PHE A 9 2.38 23.94 28.17
CA PHE A 9 1.82 23.52 26.86
C PHE A 9 2.85 23.59 25.72
N LEU A 10 3.99 22.92 25.84
CA LEU A 10 4.83 22.60 24.68
C LEU A 10 5.38 21.17 24.77
N LEU A 11 4.51 20.20 25.05
CA LEU A 11 4.68 18.85 24.50
C LEU A 11 4.14 18.91 23.06
N VAL A 12 4.91 19.53 22.18
CA VAL A 12 4.75 19.31 20.75
C VAL A 12 5.36 17.93 20.52
N SER A 13 4.57 16.88 20.77
CA SER A 13 4.86 15.59 20.18
C SER A 13 4.94 15.86 18.68
N PRO A 14 6.05 15.53 17.98
CA PRO A 14 5.93 15.31 16.56
C PRO A 14 4.92 14.16 16.46
N LEU A 15 3.66 14.49 16.18
CA LEU A 15 2.75 13.55 15.55
C LEU A 15 3.53 13.16 14.31
N TRP A 16 4.23 12.02 14.39
CA TRP A 16 4.94 11.45 13.27
C TRP A 16 3.95 11.53 12.13
N ALA A 17 4.29 12.31 11.10
CA ALA A 17 3.65 12.17 9.81
C ALA A 17 3.98 10.73 9.41
N GLN A 18 3.12 9.81 9.83
CA GLN A 18 3.21 8.43 9.41
C GLN A 18 2.81 8.51 7.95
N GLU A 19 3.80 8.71 7.09
CA GLU A 19 3.63 8.55 5.66
C GLU A 19 2.92 7.21 5.48
N ASN A 20 1.81 7.26 4.74
CA ASN A 20 1.04 6.07 4.46
C ASN A 20 1.99 5.01 3.87
N SER A 21 1.71 3.75 4.19
CA SER A 21 2.58 2.66 3.76
C SER A 21 2.86 2.74 2.26
N THR A 22 4.11 2.50 1.86
CA THR A 22 4.45 2.38 0.44
C THR A 22 3.93 1.05 -0.12
N ALA A 23 3.88 0.92 -1.45
CA ALA A 23 3.55 -0.35 -2.10
C ALA A 23 4.49 -1.48 -1.64
N TYR A 24 5.77 -1.15 -1.41
CA TYR A 24 6.77 -2.10 -0.90
C TYR A 24 6.39 -2.64 0.49
N GLU A 25 6.01 -1.75 1.40
CA GLU A 25 5.63 -2.16 2.75
C GLU A 25 4.36 -3.02 2.73
N ALA A 26 3.40 -2.72 1.86
CA ALA A 26 2.22 -3.58 1.68
C ALA A 26 2.58 -4.99 1.17
N LEU A 27 3.52 -5.09 0.22
CA LEU A 27 4.04 -6.39 -0.24
C LEU A 27 4.80 -7.13 0.87
N ARG A 28 5.56 -6.40 1.69
CA ARG A 28 6.25 -6.98 2.84
C ARG A 28 5.25 -7.58 3.84
N VAL A 29 4.13 -6.91 4.09
CA VAL A 29 3.04 -7.43 4.91
C VAL A 29 2.51 -8.74 4.34
N VAL A 30 2.17 -8.79 3.06
CA VAL A 30 1.71 -10.03 2.38
C VAL A 30 2.74 -11.16 2.54
N GLY A 31 4.01 -10.90 2.24
CA GLY A 31 5.06 -11.91 2.35
C GLY A 31 5.30 -12.39 3.79
N SER A 32 5.09 -11.52 4.79
CA SER A 32 5.25 -11.86 6.21
C SER A 32 4.07 -12.61 6.80
N GLN A 33 2.83 -12.28 6.40
CA GLN A 33 1.61 -12.84 6.98
C GLN A 33 1.09 -14.07 6.21
N LEU A 34 1.24 -14.09 4.89
CA LEU A 34 0.77 -15.18 4.03
C LEU A 34 1.92 -16.07 3.51
N GLY A 35 3.16 -15.70 3.84
CA GLY A 35 4.37 -16.39 3.43
C GLY A 35 4.90 -15.92 2.07
N ARG A 36 6.22 -16.10 1.87
CA ARG A 36 6.93 -15.64 0.67
C ARG A 36 6.38 -16.21 -0.65
N GLY A 37 5.74 -17.38 -0.60
CA GLY A 37 5.10 -18.00 -1.77
C GLY A 37 3.96 -17.16 -2.33
N ALA A 38 3.19 -16.46 -1.47
CA ALA A 38 2.07 -15.63 -1.89
C ALA A 38 2.48 -14.49 -2.82
N LEU A 39 3.71 -13.99 -2.70
CA LEU A 39 4.25 -12.94 -3.58
C LEU A 39 4.34 -13.37 -5.05
N ASN A 40 4.44 -14.68 -5.32
CA ASN A 40 4.49 -15.23 -6.67
C ASN A 40 3.11 -15.37 -7.32
N HIS A 41 2.05 -15.04 -6.60
CA HIS A 41 0.67 -15.11 -7.11
C HIS A 41 0.04 -13.72 -7.20
N ILE A 42 0.80 -12.66 -6.95
CA ILE A 42 0.28 -11.29 -7.05
C ILE A 42 0.04 -10.95 -8.51
N VAL A 43 -1.19 -10.51 -8.77
CA VAL A 43 -1.67 -10.07 -10.08
C VAL A 43 -1.66 -8.55 -10.16
N THR A 44 -2.20 -7.88 -9.14
CA THR A 44 -2.31 -6.42 -9.13
C THR A 44 -1.95 -5.86 -7.77
N ILE A 45 -1.40 -4.64 -7.78
CA ILE A 45 -1.27 -3.78 -6.61
C ILE A 45 -1.70 -2.38 -7.01
N THR A 46 -2.73 -1.87 -6.35
CA THR A 46 -3.33 -0.58 -6.71
C THR A 46 -3.55 0.28 -5.48
N GLY A 47 -3.15 1.55 -5.58
CA GLY A 47 -3.49 2.57 -4.60
C GLY A 47 -4.84 3.22 -4.92
N ARG A 48 -5.63 3.52 -3.88
CA ARG A 48 -6.93 4.17 -4.09
C ARG A 48 -6.77 5.54 -4.77
N ARG A 49 -7.53 5.77 -5.85
CA ARG A 49 -7.58 7.03 -6.62
C ARG A 49 -6.23 7.48 -7.21
N GLY A 50 -5.30 6.56 -7.46
CA GLY A 50 -3.98 6.91 -8.01
C GLY A 50 -3.07 7.64 -7.04
N ASN A 51 -3.39 7.63 -5.74
CA ASN A 51 -2.50 8.17 -4.70
C ASN A 51 -1.25 7.27 -4.59
N PRO A 52 -0.02 7.82 -4.70
CA PRO A 52 1.22 7.06 -4.60
C PRO A 52 1.51 6.48 -3.21
N GLN A 53 0.91 7.07 -2.15
CA GLN A 53 0.95 6.54 -0.79
C GLN A 53 -0.47 6.62 -0.18
N PRO A 54 -1.36 5.69 -0.56
CA PRO A 54 -2.73 5.64 -0.10
C PRO A 54 -2.80 5.07 1.33
N GLU A 55 -3.84 5.46 2.07
CA GLU A 55 -4.14 4.86 3.40
C GLU A 55 -4.34 3.34 3.32
N LYS A 56 -4.85 2.84 2.18
CA LYS A 56 -5.06 1.42 1.93
C LYS A 56 -4.55 1.00 0.56
N TRP A 57 -3.83 -0.11 0.53
CA TRP A 57 -3.45 -0.81 -0.69
C TRP A 57 -4.44 -1.92 -0.99
N LYS A 58 -4.87 -2.00 -2.25
CA LYS A 58 -5.61 -3.15 -2.77
C LYS A 58 -4.62 -4.06 -3.50
N ILE A 59 -4.54 -5.32 -3.09
CA ILE A 59 -3.68 -6.34 -3.71
C ILE A 59 -4.55 -7.51 -4.15
N VAL A 60 -4.46 -7.90 -5.41
CA VAL A 60 -5.15 -9.10 -5.91
C VAL A 60 -4.14 -10.21 -6.08
N LEU A 61 -4.45 -11.38 -5.52
CA LEU A 61 -3.67 -12.60 -5.65
C LEU A 61 -4.50 -13.65 -6.40
N GLU A 62 -3.85 -14.38 -7.28
CA GLU A 62 -4.37 -15.66 -7.75
C GLU A 62 -4.46 -16.63 -6.57
N ASP A 63 -5.57 -17.36 -6.49
CA ASP A 63 -5.80 -18.43 -5.54
C ASP A 63 -5.99 -19.76 -6.29
N PRO A 64 -4.90 -20.53 -6.44
CA PRO A 64 -4.94 -21.82 -7.13
C PRO A 64 -5.83 -22.86 -6.42
N GLN A 65 -6.07 -22.71 -5.12
CA GLN A 65 -6.84 -23.70 -4.34
C GLN A 65 -8.34 -23.53 -4.55
N SER A 66 -8.82 -22.29 -4.64
CA SER A 66 -10.23 -22.00 -4.93
C SER A 66 -10.54 -21.85 -6.42
N GLY A 67 -9.52 -21.90 -7.29
CA GLY A 67 -9.67 -21.74 -8.74
C GLY A 67 -10.08 -20.32 -9.14
N GLY A 68 -9.66 -19.32 -8.38
CA GLY A 68 -10.07 -17.94 -8.56
C GLY A 68 -9.00 -16.96 -8.12
N ALA A 69 -9.42 -15.77 -7.71
CA ALA A 69 -8.54 -14.76 -7.14
C ALA A 69 -9.14 -14.24 -5.83
N ARG A 70 -8.28 -13.68 -4.98
CA ARG A 70 -8.60 -13.07 -3.70
C ARG A 70 -8.04 -11.66 -3.66
N GLU A 71 -8.81 -10.75 -3.10
CA GLU A 71 -8.44 -9.35 -2.92
C GLU A 71 -8.09 -9.13 -1.45
N LEU A 72 -6.96 -8.49 -1.20
CA LEU A 72 -6.52 -8.07 0.13
C LEU A 72 -6.52 -6.55 0.20
N GLN A 73 -7.04 -6.02 1.31
CA GLN A 73 -6.78 -4.64 1.70
C GLN A 73 -5.69 -4.60 2.75
N ILE A 74 -4.61 -3.86 2.48
CA ILE A 74 -3.52 -3.65 3.43
C ILE A 74 -3.59 -2.23 3.96
N ALA A 75 -3.63 -2.10 5.28
CA ALA A 75 -3.62 -0.81 5.99
C ALA A 75 -2.82 -0.98 7.29
N ASP A 76 -2.19 0.09 7.77
CA ASP A 76 -1.53 0.11 9.09
C ASP A 76 -0.55 -1.06 9.34
N GLY A 77 0.16 -1.50 8.30
CA GLY A 77 1.13 -2.60 8.39
C GLY A 77 0.52 -3.99 8.57
N LYS A 78 -0.75 -4.19 8.24
CA LYS A 78 -1.45 -5.49 8.33
C LYS A 78 -2.45 -5.70 7.20
N ILE A 79 -2.89 -6.95 7.02
CA ILE A 79 -4.08 -7.25 6.22
C ILE A 79 -5.30 -6.79 7.04
N ASP A 80 -6.04 -5.84 6.48
CA ASP A 80 -7.25 -5.25 7.06
C ASP A 80 -8.52 -6.00 6.64
N SER A 81 -8.60 -6.41 5.37
CA SER A 81 -9.68 -7.27 4.87
C SER A 81 -9.22 -8.23 3.77
N GLU A 82 -10.00 -9.29 3.57
CA GLU A 82 -9.88 -10.24 2.47
C GLU A 82 -11.27 -10.47 1.85
N ASP A 83 -11.37 -10.25 0.54
CA ASP A 83 -12.61 -10.24 -0.23
C ASP A 83 -12.42 -10.96 -1.58
N ARG A 84 -13.51 -11.19 -2.32
CA ARG A 84 -13.41 -11.64 -3.72
C ARG A 84 -13.22 -10.41 -4.62
N PRO A 85 -12.25 -10.43 -5.55
CA PRO A 85 -12.04 -9.31 -6.46
C PRO A 85 -13.23 -9.12 -7.41
N ASP A 86 -13.46 -7.87 -7.82
CA ASP A 86 -14.48 -7.54 -8.82
C ASP A 86 -14.22 -8.30 -10.14
N ASP A 87 -15.29 -8.77 -10.79
CA ASP A 87 -15.22 -9.62 -12.01
C ASP A 87 -14.39 -9.00 -13.15
N SER A 88 -14.32 -7.66 -13.23
CA SER A 88 -13.53 -6.94 -14.22
C SER A 88 -12.02 -7.11 -14.05
N THR A 89 -11.56 -7.38 -12.82
CA THR A 89 -10.13 -7.55 -12.52
C THR A 89 -9.67 -8.98 -12.84
N VAL A 90 -10.52 -9.98 -12.58
CA VAL A 90 -10.20 -11.40 -12.77
C VAL A 90 -10.06 -11.76 -14.26
N GLY A 91 -10.96 -11.29 -15.12
CA GLY A 91 -10.92 -11.61 -16.55
C GLY A 91 -9.73 -11.03 -17.31
N SER A 92 -9.16 -9.92 -16.84
CA SER A 92 -7.98 -9.29 -17.46
C SER A 92 -6.65 -9.82 -16.89
N ALA A 93 -6.72 -10.67 -15.86
CA ALA A 93 -5.60 -11.09 -15.02
C ALA A 93 -5.12 -12.52 -15.28
N GLU A 94 -5.86 -13.34 -16.04
CA GLU A 94 -5.49 -14.72 -16.33
C GLU A 94 -4.07 -14.79 -16.94
N GLY A 95 -3.13 -15.33 -16.16
CA GLY A 95 -1.71 -15.46 -16.56
C GLY A 95 -0.83 -14.21 -16.36
N ALA A 96 -1.37 -13.11 -15.85
CA ALA A 96 -0.64 -11.85 -15.64
C ALA A 96 -0.15 -11.71 -14.19
N THR A 97 0.88 -12.48 -13.82
CA THR A 97 1.52 -12.35 -12.50
C THR A 97 2.64 -11.30 -12.51
N ILE A 98 2.69 -10.45 -11.49
CA ILE A 98 3.78 -9.51 -11.27
C ILE A 98 5.03 -10.26 -10.80
N LYS A 99 6.15 -10.08 -11.51
CA LYS A 99 7.46 -10.58 -11.07
C LYS A 99 8.05 -9.67 -10.00
N ILE A 100 7.63 -9.85 -8.75
CA ILE A 100 8.02 -9.01 -7.61
C ILE A 100 9.54 -8.85 -7.48
N GLY A 101 10.34 -9.91 -7.71
CA GLY A 101 11.80 -9.84 -7.65
C GLY A 101 12.46 -8.95 -8.72
N ARG A 102 11.71 -8.47 -9.71
CA ARG A 102 12.18 -7.51 -10.74
C ARG A 102 11.54 -6.13 -10.59
N LEU A 103 10.67 -5.95 -9.59
CA LEU A 103 9.97 -4.71 -9.38
C LEU A 103 10.90 -3.74 -8.64
N ASN A 104 11.30 -2.66 -9.30
CA ASN A 104 11.98 -1.57 -8.61
C ASN A 104 10.92 -0.76 -7.86
N LEU A 105 10.89 -0.92 -6.53
CA LEU A 105 9.86 -0.35 -5.67
C LEU A 105 10.30 0.95 -4.99
N ASP A 106 11.56 1.36 -5.15
CA ASP A 106 11.98 2.71 -4.78
C ASP A 106 11.50 3.71 -5.85
N SER A 107 10.22 4.04 -5.76
CA SER A 107 9.56 5.00 -6.65
C SER A 107 9.74 6.45 -6.20
N SER A 108 10.52 6.71 -5.14
CA SER A 108 10.68 8.04 -4.53
C SER A 108 11.16 9.09 -5.53
N GLY A 109 12.16 8.74 -6.35
CA GLY A 109 12.66 9.62 -7.40
C GLY A 109 11.64 9.86 -8.52
N ALA A 110 10.93 8.81 -8.96
CA ALA A 110 9.89 8.94 -9.98
C ALA A 110 8.71 9.80 -9.49
N PHE A 111 8.31 9.62 -8.22
CA PHE A 111 7.28 10.44 -7.57
C PHE A 111 7.73 11.90 -7.47
N ALA A 112 8.94 12.17 -7.01
CA ALA A 112 9.45 13.53 -6.90
C ALA A 112 9.42 14.28 -8.24
N VAL A 113 9.82 13.62 -9.34
CA VAL A 113 9.78 14.20 -10.70
C VAL A 113 8.34 14.45 -11.15
N ALA A 114 7.44 13.49 -10.93
CA ALA A 114 6.03 13.62 -11.32
C ALA A 114 5.34 14.76 -10.55
N SER A 115 5.55 14.83 -9.23
CA SER A 115 4.99 15.87 -8.35
C SER A 115 5.49 17.25 -8.74
N HIS A 116 6.81 17.42 -8.93
CA HIS A 116 7.38 18.68 -9.40
C HIS A 116 6.78 19.12 -10.74
N THR A 117 6.58 18.18 -11.68
CA THR A 117 5.98 18.50 -12.98
C THR A 117 4.52 18.93 -12.86
N ALA A 118 3.75 18.27 -11.99
CA ALA A 118 2.35 18.61 -11.73
C ALA A 118 2.19 19.99 -11.07
N GLU A 119 3.09 20.36 -10.15
CA GLU A 119 3.09 21.68 -9.51
C GLU A 119 3.56 22.81 -10.43
N ALA A 120 4.40 22.50 -11.42
CA ALA A 120 4.93 23.46 -12.39
C ALA A 120 4.02 23.71 -13.61
N SER A 121 2.88 23.01 -13.72
CA SER A 121 1.90 23.11 -14.83
C SER A 121 0.67 23.92 -14.44
#